data_AF-A0A8B7MVL7-F1
#
_entry.id   AF-A0A8B7MVL7-F1
#
_cell.length_a   1.000
_cell.length_b   1.000
_cell.length_c   1.000
_cell.angle_alpha   90.00
_cell.angle_beta   90.00
_cell.angle_gamma   90.00
#
_symmetry.space_group_name_H-M   'P 1'
#
loop_
_entity.id
_entity.type
_entity.pdbx_description
1 polymer ?
#
loop_
_entity_poly.entity_id
_entity_poly.type
_entity_poly.pdbx_seq_one_letter_code
_entity_poly.pdbx_strand_id
1 'polypeptide(L)'
;MSFEDSMAVSAEAFEKTSSIERSVASNGMESKEGGNQMKVSKEVKCELVDFDSLPDYLKDNEFILRCYRCEWPLKETILSIFSIHNETLNVWTHLIGFLFFLFLTVFTAMMIPRDATVPSMQQSGQLTETNSSIVQSGVIDRLSSPLRAGELETTMPALGSWHVPELLVNCLPKRFSHAGNHTDPCVLASVKNDVTSIISPLLMQPVTRWPFFAFLCGAMFCLLTSSMCHLILCHSERMAYIMLRLDYIGITALIVTSFYPLVFYSFVCQPFYCHLYMGFITTFGVATISVSLVPEFQAADFRPVRAGLFFCMGVSGLVPIMHKSIAFHHRPEAILSAGYELLMGTFYGLGVVIYATRIPERWMPGRFDIVGHSHQLFHVFVIAGAYTHYLAGLVYLKWRDIEGC
;
A
#
# COMPACT_ATOMS: atom_id res chain seq x y z
N MET A 1 -17.29 1.30 26.88
CA MET A 1 -17.78 1.89 25.63
C MET A 1 -16.99 1.22 24.52
N SER A 2 -17.58 0.21 23.89
CA SER A 2 -16.90 -0.67 22.93
C SER A 2 -16.59 0.10 21.64
N PHE A 3 -15.73 -0.45 20.80
CA PHE A 3 -15.44 0.04 19.44
C PHE A 3 -16.71 0.33 18.61
N GLU A 4 -17.82 -0.34 18.95
CA GLU A 4 -19.15 -0.18 18.34
C GLU A 4 -19.84 1.12 18.78
N ASP A 5 -19.62 1.59 20.01
CA ASP A 5 -20.31 2.74 20.59
C ASP A 5 -19.83 4.08 20.01
N SER A 6 -18.60 4.19 19.51
CA SER A 6 -18.12 5.46 18.95
C SER A 6 -18.45 5.66 17.48
N MET A 7 -18.79 4.57 16.78
CA MET A 7 -19.49 4.66 15.49
C MET A 7 -21.01 4.85 15.68
N ALA A 8 -21.54 4.56 16.88
CA ALA A 8 -22.95 4.78 17.24
C ALA A 8 -23.31 6.28 17.25
N VAL A 9 -22.46 7.13 17.84
CA VAL A 9 -22.72 8.57 18.05
C VAL A 9 -22.85 9.37 16.73
N SER A 10 -22.22 8.96 15.62
CA SER A 10 -22.42 9.63 14.31
C SER A 10 -23.74 9.27 13.61
N ALA A 11 -24.50 8.27 14.08
CA ALA A 11 -25.77 7.92 13.43
C ALA A 11 -27.02 8.06 14.29
N GLU A 12 -26.93 8.41 15.58
CA GLU A 12 -28.08 9.02 16.28
C GLU A 12 -28.51 10.33 15.58
N ALA A 13 -27.59 11.04 14.94
CA ALA A 13 -27.90 12.18 14.07
C ALA A 13 -28.69 11.78 12.81
N PHE A 14 -28.47 10.57 12.27
CA PHE A 14 -29.07 10.09 11.01
C PHE A 14 -30.45 9.42 11.21
N GLU A 15 -30.74 8.92 12.41
CA GLU A 15 -32.00 8.25 12.74
C GLU A 15 -33.20 9.22 12.72
N LYS A 16 -32.96 10.50 13.05
CA LYS A 16 -34.00 11.55 13.08
C LYS A 16 -34.49 11.95 11.68
N THR A 17 -33.66 11.78 10.65
CA THR A 17 -33.90 12.25 9.28
C THR A 17 -34.78 11.28 8.48
N SER A 18 -34.58 9.96 8.63
CA SER A 18 -35.36 8.94 7.89
C SER A 18 -36.83 8.85 8.33
N SER A 19 -37.15 9.28 9.56
CA SER A 19 -38.51 9.38 10.07
C SER A 19 -39.28 10.58 9.52
N ILE A 20 -38.57 11.66 9.14
CA ILE A 20 -39.18 12.90 8.61
C ILE A 20 -39.47 12.76 7.10
N GLU A 21 -38.61 12.08 6.34
CA GLU A 21 -38.84 11.84 4.90
C GLU A 21 -40.09 10.97 4.63
N ARG A 22 -40.41 10.05 5.53
CA ARG A 22 -41.65 9.24 5.45
C ARG A 22 -42.92 10.03 5.76
N SER A 23 -42.85 11.13 6.52
CA SER A 23 -44.02 11.99 6.77
C SER A 23 -44.24 13.02 5.66
N VAL A 24 -43.17 13.53 5.06
CA VAL A 24 -43.23 14.58 4.03
C VAL A 24 -43.69 14.03 2.66
N ALA A 25 -43.39 12.77 2.34
CA ALA A 25 -43.84 12.15 1.08
C ALA A 25 -45.37 11.95 0.96
N SER A 26 -46.15 12.15 2.03
CA SER A 26 -47.62 11.98 1.98
C SER A 26 -48.42 13.26 1.73
N ASN A 27 -47.80 14.45 1.80
CA ASN A 27 -48.53 15.72 1.71
C ASN A 27 -47.83 16.71 0.75
N GLY A 28 -48.32 16.82 -0.48
CA GLY A 28 -47.93 17.95 -1.34
C GLY A 28 -48.29 17.80 -2.82
N MET A 29 -49.58 17.87 -3.15
CA MET A 29 -50.05 18.08 -4.52
C MET A 29 -51.07 19.24 -4.54
N GLU A 30 -50.75 20.28 -5.31
CA GLU A 30 -51.48 21.52 -5.70
C GLU A 30 -50.64 22.77 -5.41
N SER A 31 -50.49 23.82 -6.24
CA SER A 31 -51.07 24.24 -7.52
C SER A 31 -50.19 25.37 -8.13
N LYS A 32 -50.51 25.81 -9.37
CA LYS A 32 -49.73 26.67 -10.31
C LYS A 32 -49.80 28.19 -10.05
N GLU A 33 -48.81 28.92 -10.59
CA GLU A 33 -48.83 30.21 -11.37
C GLU A 33 -47.56 31.02 -11.04
N GLY A 34 -46.70 31.44 -11.96
CA GLY A 34 -46.95 32.39 -13.05
C GLY A 34 -46.40 33.77 -12.67
N GLY A 35 -45.09 34.03 -12.84
CA GLY A 35 -44.53 35.35 -12.50
C GLY A 35 -43.03 35.51 -12.75
N ASN A 36 -42.70 36.46 -13.61
CA ASN A 36 -41.37 36.89 -14.07
C ASN A 36 -40.37 37.11 -12.91
N GLN A 37 -39.30 36.31 -12.81
CA GLN A 37 -38.21 36.58 -11.86
C GLN A 37 -36.89 36.83 -12.59
N MET A 38 -36.52 38.11 -12.56
CA MET A 38 -35.18 38.64 -12.72
C MET A 38 -34.16 37.74 -12.01
N LYS A 39 -33.17 37.21 -12.75
CA LYS A 39 -32.02 36.48 -12.22
C LYS A 39 -31.20 37.41 -11.33
N VAL A 40 -31.61 37.57 -10.08
CA VAL A 40 -30.72 38.02 -9.01
C VAL A 40 -29.82 36.83 -8.73
N SER A 41 -28.58 36.90 -9.23
CA SER A 41 -27.49 36.07 -8.74
C SER A 41 -27.33 36.39 -7.25
N LYS A 42 -28.02 35.65 -6.37
CA LYS A 42 -27.72 35.66 -4.95
C LYS A 42 -26.27 35.19 -4.82
N GLU A 43 -25.36 36.11 -4.50
CA GLU A 43 -24.04 35.74 -3.99
C GLU A 43 -24.28 34.88 -2.74
N VAL A 44 -24.00 33.59 -2.85
CA VAL A 44 -24.11 32.65 -1.73
C VAL A 44 -22.98 33.01 -0.77
N LYS A 45 -23.33 33.63 0.36
CA LYS A 45 -22.36 34.00 1.40
C LYS A 45 -21.83 32.72 2.05
N CYS A 46 -20.57 32.39 1.76
CA CYS A 46 -19.89 31.21 2.30
C CYS A 46 -19.40 31.49 3.72
N GLU A 47 -20.33 31.46 4.69
CA GLU A 47 -20.00 31.61 6.11
C GLU A 47 -19.77 30.24 6.76
N LEU A 48 -18.93 30.24 7.80
CA LEU A 48 -18.74 29.08 8.65
C LEU A 48 -19.90 28.99 9.65
N VAL A 49 -20.40 27.79 9.86
CA VAL A 49 -21.56 27.52 10.73
C VAL A 49 -21.18 26.70 11.96
N ASP A 50 -22.00 26.80 13.00
CA ASP A 50 -21.88 25.98 14.21
C ASP A 50 -22.58 24.62 14.01
N PHE A 51 -22.17 23.61 14.78
CA PHE A 51 -22.61 22.21 14.66
C PHE A 51 -24.13 22.05 14.64
N ASP A 52 -24.85 22.76 15.52
CA ASP A 52 -26.31 22.65 15.63
C ASP A 52 -27.05 23.06 14.36
N SER A 53 -26.44 23.93 13.55
CA SER A 53 -27.00 24.46 12.31
C SER A 53 -26.76 23.56 11.10
N LEU A 54 -25.97 22.50 11.24
CA LEU A 54 -25.69 21.58 10.15
C LEU A 54 -26.89 20.68 9.82
N PRO A 55 -27.06 20.30 8.55
CA PRO A 55 -27.95 19.22 8.18
C PRO A 55 -27.43 17.90 8.76
N ASP A 56 -28.34 16.96 9.01
CA ASP A 56 -28.04 15.71 9.72
C ASP A 56 -26.94 14.88 9.04
N TYR A 57 -26.85 14.90 7.71
CA TYR A 57 -25.81 14.18 6.96
C TYR A 57 -24.38 14.73 7.14
N LEU A 58 -24.23 15.94 7.68
CA LEU A 58 -22.92 16.56 8.04
C LEU A 58 -22.63 16.52 9.54
N LYS A 59 -23.57 16.10 10.39
CA LYS A 59 -23.41 16.03 11.84
C LYS A 59 -22.68 14.75 12.26
N ASP A 60 -21.37 14.73 12.14
CA ASP A 60 -20.54 13.56 12.44
C ASP A 60 -20.06 13.52 13.91
N ASN A 61 -19.59 14.64 14.44
CA ASN A 61 -18.90 14.74 15.72
C ASN A 61 -19.41 15.90 16.57
N GLU A 62 -20.28 15.59 17.53
CA GLU A 62 -20.88 16.54 18.49
C GLU A 62 -19.89 17.30 19.38
N PHE A 63 -18.62 16.90 19.44
CA PHE A 63 -17.59 17.57 20.24
C PHE A 63 -16.86 18.69 19.50
N ILE A 64 -16.99 18.72 18.16
CA ILE A 64 -16.48 19.80 17.30
C ILE A 64 -17.65 20.76 17.09
N LEU A 65 -17.56 21.95 17.67
CA LEU A 65 -18.74 22.82 17.84
C LEU A 65 -18.87 23.88 16.76
N ARG A 66 -17.77 24.30 16.13
CA ARG A 66 -17.71 25.48 15.26
C ARG A 66 -16.89 25.23 14.00
N CYS A 67 -16.87 26.24 13.13
CA CYS A 67 -16.01 26.30 11.94
C CYS A 67 -16.34 25.30 10.83
N TYR A 68 -17.60 24.90 10.69
CA TYR A 68 -18.04 24.01 9.62
C TYR A 68 -18.34 24.75 8.33
N ARG A 69 -18.06 24.10 7.20
CA ARG A 69 -18.55 24.50 5.88
C ARG A 69 -19.86 23.76 5.61
N CYS A 70 -20.87 24.46 5.07
CA CYS A 70 -22.20 23.87 4.84
C CYS A 70 -22.77 24.33 3.49
N GLU A 71 -22.97 23.39 2.57
CA GLU A 71 -23.57 23.58 1.24
C GLU A 71 -22.92 24.70 0.39
N TRP A 72 -21.60 24.84 0.51
CA TRP A 72 -20.84 25.83 -0.26
C TRP A 72 -20.83 25.48 -1.75
N PRO A 73 -20.84 26.45 -2.68
CA PRO A 73 -20.65 26.19 -4.10
C PRO A 73 -19.34 25.44 -4.38
N LEU A 74 -19.31 24.58 -5.40
CA LEU A 74 -18.16 23.69 -5.67
C LEU A 74 -16.84 24.47 -5.84
N LYS A 75 -16.89 25.63 -6.50
CA LYS A 75 -15.72 26.50 -6.68
C LYS A 75 -15.15 26.96 -5.35
N GLU A 76 -16.00 27.46 -4.46
CA GLU A 76 -15.60 27.94 -3.12
C GLU A 76 -15.16 26.78 -2.24
N THR A 77 -15.80 25.61 -2.39
CA THR A 77 -15.41 24.37 -1.73
C THR A 77 -13.98 23.95 -2.13
N ILE A 78 -13.63 23.98 -3.41
CA ILE A 78 -12.26 23.66 -3.86
C ILE A 78 -11.27 24.73 -3.38
N LEU A 79 -11.62 26.02 -3.47
CA LEU A 79 -10.76 27.11 -3.02
C LEU A 79 -10.56 27.13 -1.50
N SER A 80 -11.49 26.54 -0.74
CA SER A 80 -11.41 26.46 0.72
C SER A 80 -10.23 25.64 1.24
N ILE A 81 -9.51 24.89 0.38
CA ILE A 81 -8.22 24.29 0.72
C ILE A 81 -7.21 25.32 1.27
N PHE A 82 -7.32 26.59 0.87
CA PHE A 82 -6.51 27.71 1.36
C PHE A 82 -7.17 28.50 2.49
N SER A 83 -8.29 28.00 3.03
CA SER A 83 -9.06 28.61 4.13
C SER A 83 -8.97 27.76 5.40
N ILE A 84 -9.27 28.39 6.54
CA ILE A 84 -9.28 27.73 7.85
C ILE A 84 -10.71 27.33 8.22
N HIS A 85 -10.91 26.05 8.49
CA HIS A 85 -12.16 25.43 8.89
C HIS A 85 -11.85 24.10 9.60
N ASN A 86 -12.89 23.45 10.15
CA ASN A 86 -12.74 22.19 10.89
C ASN A 86 -12.05 21.08 10.07
N GLU A 87 -12.31 21.02 8.76
CA GLU A 87 -11.70 20.02 7.86
C GLU A 87 -10.28 20.37 7.37
N THR A 88 -9.70 21.54 7.70
CA THR A 88 -8.47 22.03 7.04
C THR A 88 -7.32 21.04 7.20
N LEU A 89 -7.06 20.58 8.42
CA LEU A 89 -5.97 19.64 8.65
C LEU A 89 -6.33 18.21 8.21
N ASN A 90 -7.61 17.82 8.17
CA ASN A 90 -8.00 16.54 7.57
C ASN A 90 -7.61 16.50 6.08
N VAL A 91 -7.87 17.58 5.34
CA VAL A 91 -7.46 17.74 3.93
C VAL A 91 -5.95 17.75 3.79
N TRP A 92 -5.25 18.60 4.55
CA TRP A 92 -3.81 18.84 4.38
C TRP A 92 -2.95 17.67 4.85
N THR A 93 -3.30 16.97 5.93
CA THR A 93 -2.53 15.82 6.42
C THR A 93 -2.42 14.74 5.35
N HIS A 94 -3.54 14.32 4.77
CA HIS A 94 -3.56 13.31 3.71
C HIS A 94 -3.06 13.84 2.36
N LEU A 95 -3.24 15.13 2.03
CA LEU A 95 -2.63 15.71 0.82
C LEU A 95 -1.09 15.70 0.89
N ILE A 96 -0.53 16.11 2.04
CA ILE A 96 0.92 16.06 2.28
C ILE A 96 1.38 14.60 2.29
N GLY A 97 0.61 13.70 2.91
CA GLY A 97 0.86 12.26 2.86
C GLY A 97 0.92 11.74 1.42
N PHE A 98 -0.02 12.11 0.56
CA PHE A 98 -0.01 11.75 -0.86
C PHE A 98 1.27 12.24 -1.55
N LEU A 99 1.64 13.51 -1.38
CA LEU A 99 2.86 14.07 -1.97
C LEU A 99 4.12 13.37 -1.45
N PHE A 100 4.14 12.99 -0.17
CA PHE A 100 5.22 12.22 0.43
C PHE A 100 5.33 10.82 -0.19
N PHE A 101 4.22 10.08 -0.34
CA PHE A 101 4.23 8.77 -0.99
C PHE A 101 4.52 8.85 -2.49
N LEU A 102 4.12 9.93 -3.17
CA LEU A 102 4.51 10.21 -4.55
C LEU A 102 6.03 10.39 -4.65
N PHE A 103 6.62 11.18 -3.75
CA PHE A 103 8.07 11.33 -3.67
C PHE A 103 8.76 9.99 -3.41
N LEU A 104 8.30 9.19 -2.44
CA LEU A 104 8.86 7.85 -2.17
C LEU A 104 8.75 6.92 -3.38
N THR A 105 7.64 7.00 -4.12
CA THR A 105 7.42 6.20 -5.33
C THR A 105 8.42 6.56 -6.43
N VAL A 106 8.58 7.85 -6.71
CA VAL A 106 9.56 8.35 -7.68
C VAL A 106 10.97 8.01 -7.23
N PHE A 107 11.31 8.26 -5.96
CA PHE A 107 12.61 7.92 -5.39
C PHE A 107 12.93 6.44 -5.53
N THR A 108 12.00 5.55 -5.16
CA THR A 108 12.15 4.09 -5.31
C THR A 108 12.33 3.70 -6.77
N ALA A 109 11.52 4.26 -7.67
CA ALA A 109 11.60 3.96 -9.10
C ALA A 109 12.92 4.41 -9.75
N MET A 110 13.53 5.47 -9.23
CA MET A 110 14.80 6.02 -9.73
C MET A 110 16.03 5.36 -9.10
N MET A 111 15.96 5.00 -7.81
CA MET A 111 17.10 4.49 -7.04
C MET A 111 17.22 2.96 -7.02
N ILE A 112 16.12 2.24 -7.26
CA ILE A 112 16.14 0.78 -7.32
C ILE A 112 16.07 0.35 -8.80
N PRO A 113 17.17 -0.12 -9.41
CA PRO A 113 17.20 -0.49 -10.82
C PRO A 113 16.10 -1.51 -11.14
N ARG A 114 15.24 -1.21 -12.13
CA ARG A 114 14.12 -2.09 -12.49
C ARG A 114 14.60 -3.39 -13.12
N ASP A 115 15.72 -3.32 -13.83
CA ASP A 115 16.33 -4.43 -14.54
C ASP A 115 17.84 -4.32 -14.35
N ALA A 116 18.47 -5.42 -13.92
CA ALA A 116 19.80 -5.70 -14.44
C ALA A 116 19.61 -6.05 -15.91
N THR A 117 19.36 -5.05 -16.76
CA THR A 117 19.75 -5.15 -18.15
C THR A 117 21.26 -5.32 -18.10
N VAL A 118 21.68 -6.59 -18.13
CA VAL A 118 23.00 -6.94 -18.66
C VAL A 118 23.15 -6.04 -19.89
N PRO A 119 24.14 -5.14 -19.93
CA PRO A 119 24.34 -4.33 -21.12
C PRO A 119 24.36 -5.32 -22.27
N SER A 120 23.40 -5.20 -23.17
CA SER A 120 23.51 -5.83 -24.47
C SER A 120 24.84 -5.33 -24.99
N MET A 121 25.89 -6.14 -24.88
CA MET A 121 27.08 -5.94 -25.68
C MET A 121 26.53 -5.94 -27.09
N GLN A 122 26.47 -4.73 -27.61
CA GLN A 122 26.08 -4.40 -28.95
C GLN A 122 26.74 -5.44 -29.85
N GLN A 123 25.89 -6.31 -30.36
CA GLN A 123 26.27 -7.39 -31.23
C GLN A 123 26.98 -6.75 -32.42
N SER A 124 28.31 -6.88 -32.42
CA SER A 124 29.05 -7.18 -33.63
C SER A 124 28.28 -8.30 -34.34
N GLY A 125 27.94 -8.06 -35.60
CA GLY A 125 26.80 -8.63 -36.30
C GLY A 125 26.60 -10.15 -36.18
N GLN A 126 25.33 -10.52 -36.36
CA GLN A 126 24.83 -11.86 -36.65
C GLN A 126 25.12 -12.93 -35.60
N LEU A 127 24.10 -13.32 -34.83
CA LEU A 127 23.83 -14.72 -34.55
C LEU A 127 22.37 -14.85 -34.13
N THR A 128 21.65 -15.58 -34.96
CA THR A 128 20.23 -15.89 -34.97
C THR A 128 19.70 -16.52 -33.68
N GLU A 129 18.44 -16.20 -33.38
CA GLU A 129 17.55 -16.95 -32.49
C GLU A 129 17.68 -18.46 -32.73
N THR A 130 18.30 -19.17 -31.81
CA THR A 130 18.09 -20.61 -31.51
C THR A 130 19.10 -20.99 -30.45
N ASN A 131 18.68 -21.72 -29.41
CA ASN A 131 19.49 -22.33 -28.34
C ASN A 131 19.56 -21.62 -26.97
N SER A 132 18.58 -20.78 -26.62
CA SER A 132 18.43 -20.30 -25.22
C SER A 132 18.04 -21.42 -24.23
N SER A 133 17.43 -22.51 -24.69
CA SER A 133 16.93 -23.59 -23.82
C SER A 133 17.96 -24.65 -23.44
N ILE A 134 19.12 -24.72 -24.11
CA ILE A 134 20.12 -25.77 -23.88
C ILE A 134 21.20 -25.32 -22.87
N VAL A 135 21.48 -24.02 -22.80
CA VAL A 135 22.55 -23.46 -21.94
C VAL A 135 22.17 -23.50 -20.46
N GLN A 136 20.89 -23.31 -20.12
CA GLN A 136 20.43 -23.31 -18.72
C GLN A 136 20.42 -24.71 -18.09
N SER A 137 20.16 -25.78 -18.86
CA SER A 137 20.02 -27.13 -18.29
C SER A 137 21.36 -27.86 -18.14
N GLY A 138 22.34 -27.62 -19.02
CA GLY A 138 23.58 -28.41 -19.04
C GLY A 138 24.65 -28.00 -18.03
N VAL A 139 24.67 -26.72 -17.63
CA VAL A 139 25.70 -26.17 -16.74
C VAL A 139 25.34 -26.38 -15.27
N ILE A 140 24.06 -26.27 -14.92
CA ILE A 140 23.55 -26.45 -13.55
C ILE A 140 23.70 -27.91 -13.10
N ASP A 141 23.42 -28.88 -13.97
CA ASP A 141 23.53 -30.31 -13.66
C ASP A 141 24.97 -30.83 -13.54
N ARG A 142 25.97 -30.15 -14.13
CA ARG A 142 27.37 -30.60 -14.11
C ARG A 142 28.21 -29.99 -12.98
N LEU A 143 27.78 -28.84 -12.43
CA LEU A 143 28.42 -28.18 -11.28
C LEU A 143 28.01 -28.78 -9.91
N SER A 144 26.96 -29.60 -9.88
CA SER A 144 26.42 -30.22 -8.65
C SER A 144 27.08 -31.55 -8.28
N SER A 145 27.95 -32.12 -9.14
CA SER A 145 28.64 -33.40 -8.89
C SER A 145 30.10 -33.20 -8.42
N PRO A 146 30.66 -34.10 -7.57
CA PRO A 146 32.01 -33.94 -7.05
C PRO A 146 33.04 -34.25 -8.13
N LEU A 147 33.66 -33.20 -8.70
CA LEU A 147 34.76 -33.32 -9.66
C LEU A 147 35.97 -34.02 -9.01
N ARG A 148 36.28 -35.23 -9.48
CA ARG A 148 37.48 -35.99 -9.10
C ARG A 148 38.67 -35.48 -9.91
N ALA A 149 39.82 -35.33 -9.24
CA ALA A 149 41.07 -34.91 -9.88
C ALA A 149 41.48 -35.93 -10.96
N GLY A 150 41.27 -35.57 -12.24
CA GLY A 150 41.60 -36.41 -13.39
C GLY A 150 40.78 -36.15 -14.66
N GLU A 151 39.63 -35.46 -14.60
CA GLU A 151 38.75 -35.29 -15.78
C GLU A 151 38.81 -33.91 -16.47
N LEU A 152 39.84 -33.11 -16.21
CA LEU A 152 39.96 -31.76 -16.80
C LEU A 152 40.64 -31.74 -18.18
N GLU A 153 41.31 -32.81 -18.60
CA GLU A 153 42.01 -32.85 -19.90
C GLU A 153 41.18 -33.45 -21.06
N THR A 154 40.03 -34.08 -20.78
CA THR A 154 39.22 -34.76 -21.81
C THR A 154 37.92 -34.05 -22.18
N THR A 155 37.58 -32.95 -21.51
CA THR A 155 36.34 -32.17 -21.79
C THR A 155 36.51 -31.03 -22.80
N MET A 156 37.70 -30.85 -23.38
CA MET A 156 38.01 -29.73 -24.28
C MET A 156 38.36 -30.12 -25.73
N PRO A 157 37.53 -30.93 -26.43
CA PRO A 157 37.49 -30.76 -27.90
C PRO A 157 36.09 -30.48 -28.47
N ALA A 158 35.01 -30.49 -27.69
CA ALA A 158 33.65 -30.32 -28.23
C ALA A 158 33.09 -28.89 -28.12
N LEU A 159 33.89 -27.91 -27.68
CA LEU A 159 33.49 -26.51 -27.54
C LEU A 159 34.27 -25.59 -28.49
N GLY A 160 34.50 -26.05 -29.72
CA GLY A 160 35.13 -25.25 -30.77
C GLY A 160 34.19 -24.16 -31.29
N SER A 161 34.04 -23.05 -30.55
CA SER A 161 33.66 -21.71 -31.10
C SER A 161 33.60 -20.58 -30.05
N TRP A 162 33.96 -20.78 -28.77
CA TRP A 162 33.66 -19.78 -27.73
C TRP A 162 34.93 -19.27 -27.05
N HIS A 163 35.18 -17.95 -27.12
CA HIS A 163 36.30 -17.23 -26.47
C HIS A 163 36.16 -17.10 -24.92
N VAL A 164 35.31 -17.93 -24.31
CA VAL A 164 35.05 -17.93 -22.86
C VAL A 164 36.27 -18.40 -22.04
N PRO A 165 37.12 -19.35 -22.51
CA PRO A 165 38.34 -19.72 -21.81
C PRO A 165 39.33 -18.56 -21.67
N GLU A 166 39.44 -17.67 -22.67
CA GLU A 166 40.34 -16.52 -22.63
C GLU A 166 39.89 -15.42 -21.66
N LEU A 167 38.57 -15.21 -21.51
CA LEU A 167 38.03 -14.24 -20.56
C LEU A 167 38.26 -14.68 -19.10
N LEU A 168 38.09 -15.98 -18.82
CA LEU A 168 38.32 -16.57 -17.51
C LEU A 168 39.81 -16.57 -17.12
N VAL A 169 40.71 -16.82 -18.07
CA VAL A 169 42.16 -16.79 -17.84
C VAL A 169 42.67 -15.36 -17.59
N ASN A 170 42.07 -14.34 -18.21
CA ASN A 170 42.48 -12.94 -18.02
C ASN A 170 41.98 -12.28 -16.72
N CYS A 171 40.96 -12.86 -16.06
CA CYS A 171 40.44 -12.39 -14.78
C CYS A 171 41.04 -13.11 -13.55
N LEU A 172 41.80 -14.19 -13.76
CA LEU A 172 42.50 -14.89 -12.69
C LEU A 172 43.78 -14.11 -12.29
N PRO A 173 44.05 -13.91 -11.00
CA PRO A 173 45.27 -13.25 -10.55
C PRO A 173 46.51 -14.00 -11.10
N LYS A 174 47.52 -13.26 -11.59
CA LYS A 174 48.81 -13.78 -12.11
C LYS A 174 49.60 -14.68 -11.13
N ARG A 175 49.10 -14.92 -9.92
CA ARG A 175 49.69 -15.81 -8.91
C ARG A 175 49.59 -17.31 -9.29
N PHE A 176 48.81 -17.65 -10.31
CA PHE A 176 48.58 -19.05 -10.73
C PHE A 176 49.36 -19.48 -11.98
N SER A 177 50.10 -18.59 -12.64
CA SER A 177 50.88 -18.96 -13.84
C SER A 177 52.15 -19.77 -13.51
N HIS A 178 52.52 -19.90 -12.23
CA HIS A 178 53.66 -20.68 -11.76
C HIS A 178 53.31 -21.48 -10.50
N ALA A 179 52.51 -22.54 -10.65
CA ALA A 179 52.43 -23.60 -9.65
C ALA A 179 52.40 -24.95 -10.36
N GLY A 180 53.54 -25.63 -10.34
CA GLY A 180 53.66 -27.00 -10.84
C GLY A 180 52.84 -27.97 -10.00
N ASN A 181 52.07 -28.81 -10.69
CA ASN A 181 51.69 -30.20 -10.38
C ASN A 181 51.17 -30.61 -8.98
N HIS A 182 50.81 -29.70 -8.08
CA HIS A 182 50.08 -30.01 -6.85
C HIS A 182 48.91 -29.05 -6.66
N THR A 183 47.68 -29.52 -6.95
CA THR A 183 46.45 -28.76 -6.67
C THR A 183 45.93 -29.14 -5.30
N ASP A 184 46.19 -28.31 -4.30
CA ASP A 184 45.68 -28.49 -2.93
C ASP A 184 44.14 -28.36 -2.90
N PRO A 185 43.39 -29.28 -2.27
CA PRO A 185 41.93 -29.23 -2.21
C PRO A 185 41.37 -27.96 -1.54
N CYS A 186 42.13 -27.32 -0.64
CA CYS A 186 41.77 -26.01 -0.08
C CYS A 186 41.81 -24.88 -1.12
N VAL A 187 42.75 -24.93 -2.08
CA VAL A 187 42.87 -23.91 -3.13
C VAL A 187 41.71 -24.02 -4.11
N LEU A 188 41.31 -25.26 -4.47
CA LEU A 188 40.15 -25.50 -5.32
C LEU A 188 38.84 -25.07 -4.65
N ALA A 189 38.70 -25.30 -3.33
CA ALA A 189 37.54 -24.83 -2.56
C ALA A 189 37.49 -23.29 -2.47
N SER A 190 38.64 -22.62 -2.29
CA SER A 190 38.74 -21.16 -2.31
C SER A 190 38.34 -20.61 -3.67
N VAL A 191 38.90 -21.15 -4.76
CA VAL A 191 38.58 -20.72 -6.14
C VAL A 191 37.11 -20.99 -6.46
N LYS A 192 36.54 -22.12 -6.03
CA LYS A 192 35.09 -22.39 -6.16
C LYS A 192 34.27 -21.33 -5.44
N ASN A 193 34.63 -20.97 -4.21
CA ASN A 193 33.91 -19.95 -3.44
C ASN A 193 34.06 -18.56 -4.05
N ASP A 194 35.25 -18.20 -4.53
CA ASP A 194 35.54 -16.92 -5.18
C ASP A 194 34.78 -16.79 -6.51
N VAL A 195 34.83 -17.82 -7.35
CA VAL A 195 34.08 -17.87 -8.62
C VAL A 195 32.57 -17.90 -8.37
N THR A 196 32.09 -18.64 -7.37
CA THR A 196 30.66 -18.64 -7.00
C THR A 196 30.25 -17.26 -6.50
N SER A 197 31.08 -16.56 -5.71
CA SER A 197 30.80 -15.20 -5.25
C SER A 197 30.78 -14.16 -6.37
N ILE A 198 31.58 -14.36 -7.42
CA ILE A 198 31.65 -13.48 -8.60
C ILE A 198 30.47 -13.75 -9.55
N ILE A 199 30.03 -15.00 -9.68
CA ILE A 199 28.99 -15.42 -10.62
C ILE A 199 27.58 -15.32 -10.00
N SER A 200 27.42 -15.45 -8.68
CA SER A 200 26.11 -15.38 -8.00
C SER A 200 25.30 -14.12 -8.37
N PRO A 201 25.88 -12.90 -8.39
CA PRO A 201 25.17 -11.69 -8.80
C PRO A 201 24.82 -11.66 -10.29
N LEU A 202 25.53 -12.43 -11.13
CA LEU A 202 25.32 -12.49 -12.57
C LEU A 202 24.22 -13.49 -12.97
N LEU A 203 23.84 -14.41 -12.08
CA LEU A 203 22.82 -15.44 -12.33
C LEU A 203 21.46 -15.13 -11.69
N MET A 204 21.41 -14.28 -10.67
CA MET A 204 20.15 -13.92 -10.01
C MET A 204 19.45 -12.78 -10.75
N GLN A 205 18.36 -13.09 -11.45
CA GLN A 205 17.48 -12.05 -11.98
C GLN A 205 16.85 -11.29 -10.80
N PRO A 206 16.82 -9.94 -10.84
CA PRO A 206 16.23 -9.16 -9.76
C PRO A 206 14.73 -9.48 -9.63
N VAL A 207 14.23 -9.51 -8.40
CA VAL A 207 12.83 -9.85 -8.15
C VAL A 207 11.90 -8.79 -8.75
N THR A 208 10.72 -9.20 -9.21
CA THR A 208 9.75 -8.25 -9.78
C THR A 208 9.26 -7.27 -8.70
N ARG A 209 9.27 -5.97 -9.02
CA ARG A 209 8.94 -4.88 -8.08
C ARG A 209 7.46 -4.50 -8.05
N TRP A 210 6.62 -5.11 -8.89
CA TRP A 210 5.20 -4.76 -9.02
C TRP A 210 4.41 -4.81 -7.69
N PRO A 211 4.63 -5.75 -6.75
CA PRO A 211 3.85 -5.79 -5.50
C PRO A 211 4.09 -4.54 -4.66
N PHE A 212 5.34 -4.07 -4.64
CA PHE A 212 5.72 -2.87 -3.89
C PHE A 212 5.11 -1.61 -4.51
N PHE A 213 5.13 -1.49 -5.84
CA PHE A 213 4.47 -0.37 -6.53
C PHE A 213 2.94 -0.43 -6.41
N ALA A 214 2.33 -1.61 -6.38
CA ALA A 214 0.90 -1.76 -6.12
C ALA A 214 0.52 -1.23 -4.73
N PHE A 215 1.33 -1.53 -3.70
CA PHE A 215 1.19 -0.94 -2.36
C PHE A 215 1.26 0.59 -2.42
N LEU A 216 2.32 1.15 -3.03
CA LEU A 216 2.50 2.60 -3.15
C LEU A 216 1.34 3.28 -3.88
N CYS A 217 0.84 2.69 -4.97
CA CYS A 217 -0.33 3.17 -5.69
C CYS A 217 -1.59 3.12 -4.81
N GLY A 218 -1.82 2.03 -4.06
CA GLY A 218 -2.95 1.92 -3.14
C GLY A 218 -2.90 2.95 -2.01
N ALA A 219 -1.71 3.20 -1.44
CA ALA A 219 -1.51 4.23 -0.43
C ALA A 219 -1.79 5.63 -0.98
N MET A 220 -1.23 5.97 -2.15
CA MET A 220 -1.51 7.25 -2.80
C MET A 220 -3.00 7.41 -3.14
N PHE A 221 -3.65 6.35 -3.64
CA PHE A 221 -5.08 6.37 -3.93
C PHE A 221 -5.90 6.66 -2.66
N CYS A 222 -5.65 5.93 -1.57
CA CYS A 222 -6.32 6.13 -0.28
C CYS A 222 -6.18 7.56 0.24
N LEU A 223 -4.95 8.10 0.24
CA LEU A 223 -4.66 9.43 0.78
C LEU A 223 -5.31 10.52 -0.07
N LEU A 224 -5.28 10.37 -1.40
CA LEU A 224 -5.91 11.32 -2.31
C LEU A 224 -7.44 11.29 -2.19
N THR A 225 -8.06 10.11 -2.19
CA THR A 225 -9.52 10.00 -2.05
C THR A 225 -10.01 10.58 -0.73
N SER A 226 -9.26 10.35 0.35
CA SER A 226 -9.58 10.91 1.67
C SER A 226 -9.45 12.44 1.68
N SER A 227 -8.35 12.99 1.15
CA SER A 227 -8.18 14.45 1.06
C SER A 227 -9.27 15.11 0.20
N MET A 228 -9.62 14.51 -0.94
CA MET A 228 -10.72 14.98 -1.78
C MET A 228 -12.07 14.86 -1.07
N CYS A 229 -12.29 13.81 -0.29
CA CYS A 229 -13.51 13.62 0.50
C CYS A 229 -13.70 14.78 1.47
N HIS A 230 -12.74 15.02 2.36
CA HIS A 230 -12.81 16.11 3.32
C HIS A 230 -12.88 17.49 2.67
N LEU A 231 -12.29 17.66 1.48
CA LEU A 231 -12.39 18.92 0.75
C LEU A 231 -13.81 19.16 0.22
N ILE A 232 -14.45 18.13 -0.37
CA ILE A 232 -15.69 18.26 -1.18
C ILE A 232 -16.96 17.92 -0.37
N LEU A 233 -16.85 17.24 0.77
CA LEU A 233 -17.97 16.74 1.59
C LEU A 233 -19.05 17.78 1.83
N CYS A 234 -18.67 19.03 2.10
CA CYS A 234 -19.62 20.09 2.45
C CYS A 234 -20.48 20.59 1.26
N HIS A 235 -20.18 20.21 0.01
CA HIS A 235 -20.83 20.82 -1.16
C HIS A 235 -22.32 20.48 -1.27
N SER A 236 -22.67 19.20 -1.13
CA SER A 236 -24.06 18.71 -1.21
C SER A 236 -24.13 17.30 -0.64
N GLU A 237 -25.31 16.90 -0.19
CA GLU A 237 -25.58 15.53 0.28
C GLU A 237 -25.15 14.46 -0.73
N ARG A 238 -25.45 14.66 -2.02
CA ARG A 238 -25.06 13.72 -3.08
C ARG A 238 -23.54 13.58 -3.19
N MET A 239 -22.79 14.70 -3.11
CA MET A 239 -21.33 14.62 -3.15
C MET A 239 -20.76 13.99 -1.88
N ALA A 240 -21.29 14.35 -0.70
CA ALA A 240 -20.91 13.73 0.56
C ALA A 240 -21.06 12.20 0.49
N TYR A 241 -22.21 11.73 0.00
CA TYR A 241 -22.50 10.32 -0.21
C TYR A 241 -21.49 9.62 -1.12
N ILE A 242 -21.16 10.21 -2.27
CA ILE A 242 -20.19 9.62 -3.22
C ILE A 242 -18.78 9.62 -2.63
N MET A 243 -18.37 10.74 -2.05
CA MET A 243 -17.00 10.93 -1.55
C MET A 243 -16.70 10.02 -0.34
N LEU A 244 -17.66 9.88 0.59
CA LEU A 244 -17.49 8.97 1.73
C LEU A 244 -17.32 7.50 1.29
N ARG A 245 -18.00 7.10 0.21
CA ARG A 245 -17.84 5.76 -0.38
C ARG A 245 -16.50 5.58 -1.08
N LEU A 246 -16.06 6.59 -1.84
CA LEU A 246 -14.73 6.56 -2.46
C LEU A 246 -13.63 6.48 -1.40
N ASP A 247 -13.82 7.13 -0.26
CA ASP A 247 -12.88 7.06 0.85
C ASP A 247 -12.79 5.64 1.46
N TYR A 248 -13.94 4.96 1.65
CA TYR A 248 -13.96 3.56 2.06
C TYR A 248 -13.29 2.60 1.05
N ILE A 249 -13.42 2.87 -0.26
CA ILE A 249 -12.67 2.15 -1.28
C ILE A 249 -11.17 2.42 -1.11
N GLY A 250 -10.78 3.67 -0.84
CA GLY A 250 -9.41 4.06 -0.56
C GLY A 250 -8.78 3.23 0.55
N ILE A 251 -9.44 3.15 1.72
CA ILE A 251 -8.99 2.34 2.86
C ILE A 251 -8.86 0.87 2.46
N THR A 252 -9.85 0.33 1.74
CA THR A 252 -9.81 -1.07 1.29
C THR A 252 -8.65 -1.32 0.34
N ALA A 253 -8.42 -0.43 -0.62
CA ALA A 253 -7.33 -0.54 -1.58
C ALA A 253 -5.96 -0.51 -0.87
N LEU A 254 -5.75 0.40 0.09
CA LEU A 254 -4.54 0.45 0.89
C LEU A 254 -4.30 -0.87 1.65
N ILE A 255 -5.31 -1.41 2.32
CA ILE A 255 -5.17 -2.67 3.07
C ILE A 255 -4.80 -3.81 2.11
N VAL A 256 -5.57 -4.00 1.04
CA VAL A 256 -5.34 -5.08 0.07
C VAL A 256 -3.95 -5.00 -0.55
N THR A 257 -3.55 -3.83 -1.05
CA THR A 257 -2.27 -3.71 -1.74
C THR A 257 -1.08 -3.76 -0.78
N SER A 258 -1.24 -3.42 0.51
CA SER A 258 -0.20 -3.61 1.53
C SER A 258 0.12 -5.10 1.77
N PHE A 259 -0.82 -6.01 1.53
CA PHE A 259 -0.55 -7.44 1.66
C PHE A 259 0.30 -7.97 0.51
N TYR A 260 0.30 -7.31 -0.65
CA TYR A 260 1.01 -7.80 -1.83
C TYR A 260 2.53 -7.91 -1.61
N PRO A 261 3.26 -6.87 -1.18
CA PRO A 261 4.69 -7.01 -0.91
C PRO A 261 4.97 -7.95 0.28
N LEU A 262 4.16 -7.88 1.35
CA LEU A 262 4.26 -8.76 2.52
C LEU A 262 4.22 -10.23 2.10
N VAL A 263 3.18 -10.64 1.36
CA VAL A 263 2.95 -12.03 0.98
C VAL A 263 3.91 -12.45 -0.13
N PHE A 264 4.00 -11.65 -1.20
CA PHE A 264 4.78 -12.02 -2.39
C PHE A 264 6.25 -12.23 -2.03
N TYR A 265 6.90 -11.28 -1.36
CA TYR A 265 8.32 -11.40 -1.06
C TYR A 265 8.63 -12.39 0.07
N SER A 266 7.67 -12.68 0.95
CA SER A 266 7.84 -13.71 1.97
C SER A 266 7.73 -15.12 1.40
N PHE A 267 6.84 -15.34 0.43
CA PHE A 267 6.48 -16.68 -0.06
C PHE A 267 6.77 -16.88 -1.55
N VAL A 268 7.63 -16.07 -2.17
CA VAL A 268 7.96 -16.19 -3.61
C VAL A 268 8.46 -17.59 -3.99
N CYS A 269 9.22 -18.23 -3.09
CA CYS A 269 9.75 -19.60 -3.26
C CYS A 269 8.73 -20.70 -2.86
N GLN A 270 7.56 -20.31 -2.34
CA GLN A 270 6.49 -21.22 -1.92
C GLN A 270 5.16 -20.81 -2.60
N PRO A 271 4.97 -21.14 -3.90
CA PRO A 271 3.89 -20.61 -4.71
C PRO A 271 2.49 -20.86 -4.14
N PHE A 272 2.28 -22.01 -3.50
CA PHE A 272 1.00 -22.34 -2.87
C PHE A 272 0.57 -21.28 -1.85
N TYR A 273 1.42 -20.94 -0.88
CA TYR A 273 1.09 -19.96 0.16
C TYR A 273 1.01 -18.55 -0.39
N CYS A 274 1.87 -18.20 -1.35
CA CYS A 274 1.81 -16.93 -2.05
C CYS A 274 0.43 -16.71 -2.70
N HIS A 275 -0.01 -17.67 -3.53
CA HIS A 275 -1.32 -17.59 -4.20
C HIS A 275 -2.49 -17.67 -3.22
N LEU A 276 -2.40 -18.48 -2.17
CA LEU A 276 -3.45 -18.61 -1.16
C LEU A 276 -3.71 -17.27 -0.46
N TYR A 277 -2.67 -16.65 0.11
CA TYR A 277 -2.84 -15.42 0.88
C TYR A 277 -3.15 -14.21 -0.01
N MET A 278 -2.52 -14.10 -1.19
CA MET A 278 -2.85 -13.04 -2.15
C MET A 278 -4.27 -13.19 -2.69
N GLY A 279 -4.68 -14.39 -3.08
CA GLY A 279 -6.04 -14.65 -3.55
C GLY A 279 -7.09 -14.37 -2.48
N PHE A 280 -6.83 -14.79 -1.24
CA PHE A 280 -7.71 -14.50 -0.10
C PHE A 280 -7.88 -13.00 0.13
N ILE A 281 -6.79 -12.22 0.26
CA ILE A 281 -6.93 -10.79 0.57
C ILE A 281 -7.56 -10.00 -0.59
N THR A 282 -7.25 -10.34 -1.85
CA THR A 282 -7.86 -9.68 -3.01
C THR A 282 -9.35 -9.98 -3.10
N THR A 283 -9.77 -11.23 -2.90
CA THR A 283 -11.20 -11.60 -2.92
C THR A 283 -11.96 -11.00 -1.75
N PHE A 284 -11.35 -10.98 -0.54
CA PHE A 284 -11.92 -10.30 0.62
C PHE A 284 -12.08 -8.81 0.35
N GLY A 285 -11.06 -8.14 -0.20
CA GLY A 285 -11.14 -6.72 -0.54
C GLY A 285 -12.24 -6.38 -1.55
N VAL A 286 -12.40 -7.20 -2.60
CA VAL A 286 -13.50 -7.05 -3.56
C VAL A 286 -14.86 -7.23 -2.87
N ALA A 287 -14.99 -8.20 -1.96
CA ALA A 287 -16.21 -8.39 -1.18
C ALA A 287 -16.51 -7.17 -0.29
N THR A 288 -15.50 -6.64 0.41
CA THR A 288 -15.62 -5.44 1.26
C THR A 288 -16.03 -4.21 0.45
N ILE A 289 -15.43 -3.99 -0.72
CA ILE A 289 -15.81 -2.89 -1.64
C ILE A 289 -17.26 -3.08 -2.10
N SER A 290 -17.64 -4.30 -2.50
CA SER A 290 -18.99 -4.60 -2.97
C SER A 290 -20.03 -4.28 -1.88
N VAL A 291 -19.81 -4.74 -0.65
CA VAL A 291 -20.68 -4.41 0.50
C VAL A 291 -20.71 -2.91 0.78
N SER A 292 -19.55 -2.24 0.69
CA SER A 292 -19.45 -0.79 0.95
C SER A 292 -20.13 0.06 -0.13
N LEU A 293 -20.31 -0.47 -1.33
CA LEU A 293 -20.96 0.22 -2.45
C LEU A 293 -22.46 -0.07 -2.58
N VAL A 294 -22.98 -1.08 -1.91
CA VAL A 294 -24.41 -1.39 -1.95
C VAL A 294 -25.17 -0.47 -0.97
N PRO A 295 -26.16 0.31 -1.42
CA PRO A 295 -26.94 1.24 -0.58
C PRO A 295 -27.58 0.61 0.65
N GLU A 296 -28.07 -0.62 0.53
CA GLU A 296 -28.77 -1.34 1.58
C GLU A 296 -27.85 -1.64 2.77
N PHE A 297 -26.57 -1.94 2.52
CA PHE A 297 -25.57 -2.18 3.56
C PHE A 297 -25.00 -0.88 4.18
N GLN A 298 -25.48 0.29 3.74
CA GLN A 298 -25.16 1.56 4.37
C GLN A 298 -26.15 1.97 5.46
N ALA A 299 -27.29 1.27 5.59
CA ALA A 299 -28.20 1.50 6.70
C ALA A 299 -27.47 1.37 8.04
N ALA A 300 -27.92 2.13 9.04
CA ALA A 300 -27.30 2.20 10.35
C ALA A 300 -27.11 0.82 11.00
N ASP A 301 -28.00 -0.12 10.70
CA ASP A 301 -28.00 -1.49 11.22
C ASP A 301 -26.80 -2.33 10.73
N PHE A 302 -26.25 -2.01 9.56
CA PHE A 302 -25.10 -2.73 8.98
C PHE A 302 -23.75 -2.10 9.31
N ARG A 303 -23.70 -1.02 10.09
CA ARG A 303 -22.45 -0.40 10.59
C ARG A 303 -21.51 -1.39 11.28
N PRO A 304 -21.94 -2.21 12.26
CA PRO A 304 -21.05 -3.19 12.88
C PRO A 304 -20.54 -4.22 11.88
N VAL A 305 -21.33 -4.57 10.87
CA VAL A 305 -20.92 -5.48 9.79
C VAL A 305 -19.78 -4.85 8.98
N ARG A 306 -19.91 -3.60 8.55
CA ARG A 306 -18.85 -2.91 7.81
C ARG A 306 -17.58 -2.75 8.64
N ALA A 307 -17.70 -2.30 9.89
CA ALA A 307 -16.57 -2.17 10.80
C ALA A 307 -15.87 -3.52 11.03
N GLY A 308 -16.66 -4.58 11.19
CA GLY A 308 -16.19 -5.96 11.29
C GLY A 308 -15.43 -6.40 10.04
N LEU A 309 -15.91 -6.08 8.83
CA LEU A 309 -15.21 -6.39 7.57
C LEU A 309 -13.83 -5.74 7.50
N PHE A 310 -13.72 -4.44 7.81
CA PHE A 310 -12.43 -3.74 7.84
C PHE A 310 -11.49 -4.31 8.91
N PHE A 311 -12.01 -4.57 10.11
CA PHE A 311 -11.26 -5.15 11.22
C PHE A 311 -10.74 -6.55 10.88
N CYS A 312 -11.61 -7.45 10.43
CA CYS A 312 -11.24 -8.81 10.04
C CYS A 312 -10.23 -8.82 8.88
N MET A 313 -10.42 -7.93 7.89
CA MET A 313 -9.48 -7.81 6.77
C MET A 313 -8.10 -7.38 7.26
N GLY A 314 -8.00 -6.37 8.14
CA GLY A 314 -6.72 -5.96 8.73
C GLY A 314 -6.06 -7.04 9.60
N VAL A 315 -6.83 -7.64 10.52
CA VAL A 315 -6.34 -8.69 11.45
C VAL A 315 -5.92 -9.96 10.71
N SER A 316 -6.50 -10.25 9.54
CA SER A 316 -6.10 -11.40 8.72
C SER A 316 -4.61 -11.39 8.36
N GLY A 317 -3.97 -10.23 8.36
CA GLY A 317 -2.53 -10.06 8.11
C GLY A 317 -1.64 -10.74 9.16
N LEU A 318 -2.15 -10.98 10.36
CA LEU A 318 -1.40 -11.73 11.39
C LEU A 318 -1.06 -13.15 10.93
N VAL A 319 -1.91 -13.79 10.13
CA VAL A 319 -1.70 -15.17 9.66
C VAL A 319 -0.44 -15.29 8.79
N PRO A 320 -0.27 -14.56 7.66
CA PRO A 320 0.95 -14.64 6.87
C PRO A 320 2.18 -14.14 7.63
N ILE A 321 2.05 -13.15 8.52
CA ILE A 321 3.17 -12.67 9.36
C ILE A 321 3.64 -13.77 10.31
N MET A 322 2.72 -14.46 10.99
CA MET A 322 3.04 -15.58 11.88
C MET A 322 3.68 -16.72 11.10
N HIS A 323 3.10 -17.09 9.95
CA HIS A 323 3.64 -18.15 9.10
C HIS A 323 5.06 -17.81 8.64
N LYS A 324 5.29 -16.60 8.12
CA LYS A 324 6.64 -16.11 7.76
C LYS A 324 7.58 -16.19 8.95
N SER A 325 7.17 -15.72 10.12
CA SER A 325 8.00 -15.66 11.32
C SER A 325 8.41 -17.06 11.79
N ILE A 326 7.54 -18.06 11.66
CA ILE A 326 7.86 -19.46 12.01
C ILE A 326 8.78 -20.07 10.95
N ALA A 327 8.44 -19.94 9.68
CA ALA A 327 9.17 -20.55 8.56
C ALA A 327 10.59 -19.99 8.41
N PHE A 328 10.77 -18.68 8.63
CA PHE A 328 12.03 -17.98 8.40
C PHE A 328 12.62 -17.37 9.68
N HIS A 329 12.33 -17.94 10.85
CA HIS A 329 12.79 -17.42 12.16
C HIS A 329 14.31 -17.22 12.27
N HIS A 330 15.12 -17.94 11.48
CA HIS A 330 16.58 -17.86 11.47
C HIS A 330 17.12 -16.71 10.60
N ARG A 331 16.26 -16.03 9.84
CA ARG A 331 16.64 -14.95 8.92
C ARG A 331 16.42 -13.59 9.57
N PRO A 332 17.46 -12.74 9.68
CA PRO A 332 17.32 -11.42 10.31
C PRO A 332 16.34 -10.51 9.55
N GLU A 333 16.23 -10.65 8.23
CA GLU A 333 15.29 -9.90 7.38
C GLU A 333 13.83 -10.22 7.73
N ALA A 334 13.53 -11.48 8.04
CA ALA A 334 12.19 -11.91 8.44
C ALA A 334 11.80 -11.36 9.82
N ILE A 335 12.75 -11.33 10.77
CA ILE A 335 12.53 -10.75 12.10
C ILE A 335 12.38 -9.23 12.01
N LEU A 336 13.24 -8.56 11.25
CA LEU A 336 13.21 -7.10 11.09
C LEU A 336 11.93 -6.63 10.41
N SER A 337 11.51 -7.29 9.33
CA SER A 337 10.23 -7.01 8.67
C SER A 337 9.04 -7.26 9.61
N ALA A 338 9.07 -8.33 10.41
CA ALA A 338 8.04 -8.58 11.44
C ALA A 338 7.99 -7.47 12.51
N GLY A 339 9.14 -6.90 12.89
CA GLY A 339 9.21 -5.74 13.78
C GLY A 339 8.53 -4.50 13.18
N TYR A 340 8.79 -4.20 11.91
CA TYR A 340 8.11 -3.10 11.20
C TYR A 340 6.60 -3.35 11.05
N GLU A 341 6.18 -4.59 10.82
CA GLU A 341 4.76 -4.96 10.75
C GLU A 341 4.04 -4.83 12.09
N LEU A 342 4.70 -5.20 13.19
CA LEU A 342 4.18 -4.98 14.53
C LEU A 342 4.02 -3.48 14.83
N LEU A 343 5.02 -2.68 14.45
CA LEU A 343 4.96 -1.22 14.61
C LEU A 343 3.86 -0.60 13.76
N MET A 344 3.71 -1.04 12.50
CA MET A 344 2.60 -0.66 11.62
C MET A 344 1.25 -0.99 12.27
N GLY A 345 1.08 -2.22 12.76
CA GLY A 345 -0.14 -2.65 13.44
C GLY A 345 -0.43 -1.82 14.69
N THR A 346 0.61 -1.41 15.43
CA THR A 346 0.48 -0.52 16.59
C THR A 346 -0.02 0.86 16.18
N PHE A 347 0.52 1.45 15.11
CA PHE A 347 0.06 2.75 14.61
C PHE A 347 -1.39 2.69 14.14
N TYR A 348 -1.77 1.69 13.35
CA TYR A 348 -3.16 1.53 12.93
C TYR A 348 -4.09 1.28 14.13
N GLY A 349 -3.73 0.40 15.06
CA GLY A 349 -4.52 0.13 16.25
C GLY A 349 -4.72 1.38 17.12
N LEU A 350 -3.66 2.14 17.37
CA LEU A 350 -3.74 3.37 18.15
C LEU A 350 -4.58 4.44 17.44
N GLY A 351 -4.39 4.62 16.13
CA GLY A 351 -5.21 5.53 15.33
C GLY A 351 -6.70 5.18 15.41
N VAL A 352 -7.04 3.90 15.23
CA VAL A 352 -8.42 3.40 15.32
C VAL A 352 -9.01 3.65 16.71
N VAL A 353 -8.25 3.40 17.78
CA VAL A 353 -8.70 3.66 19.17
C VAL A 353 -8.93 5.15 19.40
N ILE A 354 -8.04 6.02 18.92
CA ILE A 354 -8.19 7.48 19.05
C ILE A 354 -9.42 7.98 18.30
N TYR A 355 -9.57 7.58 17.04
CA TYR A 355 -10.74 7.88 16.21
C TYR A 355 -12.05 7.41 16.87
N ALA A 356 -12.08 6.14 17.30
CA ALA A 356 -13.22 5.51 17.94
C ALA A 356 -13.36 5.85 19.44
N THR A 357 -12.61 6.79 19.98
CA THR A 357 -12.90 7.34 21.31
C THR A 357 -13.18 8.83 21.27
N ARG A 358 -12.96 9.47 20.11
CA ARG A 358 -13.07 10.91 19.86
C ARG A 358 -12.22 11.71 20.84
N ILE A 359 -11.04 11.19 21.19
CA ILE A 359 -10.10 11.85 22.09
C ILE A 359 -9.08 12.60 21.24
N PRO A 360 -8.72 13.86 21.56
CA PRO A 360 -9.00 14.57 22.82
C PRO A 360 -10.25 15.46 22.84
N GLU A 361 -10.95 15.65 21.73
CA GLU A 361 -12.08 16.59 21.62
C GLU A 361 -13.23 16.26 22.57
N ARG A 362 -13.43 14.97 22.88
CA ARG A 362 -14.40 14.52 23.89
C ARG A 362 -14.10 15.04 25.30
N TRP A 363 -12.82 15.24 25.63
CA TRP A 363 -12.43 15.75 26.95
C TRP A 363 -12.59 17.26 27.06
N MET A 364 -12.46 17.98 25.95
CA MET A 364 -12.61 19.43 25.89
C MET A 364 -13.34 19.84 24.60
N PRO A 365 -14.68 19.74 24.57
CA PRO A 365 -15.48 20.13 23.41
C PRO A 365 -15.22 21.59 23.03
N GLY A 366 -15.13 21.89 21.73
CA GLY A 366 -14.85 23.23 21.22
C GLY A 366 -13.37 23.65 21.22
N ARG A 367 -12.48 22.98 21.98
CA ARG A 367 -11.04 23.34 22.03
C ARG A 367 -10.26 22.84 20.81
N PHE A 368 -10.71 21.75 20.22
CA PHE A 368 -10.04 21.05 19.11
C PHE A 368 -10.79 21.21 17.79
N ASP A 369 -11.60 22.26 17.64
CA ASP A 369 -12.45 22.45 16.46
C ASP A 369 -11.67 22.55 15.14
N ILE A 370 -10.43 23.04 15.19
CA ILE A 370 -9.58 23.24 14.00
C ILE A 370 -8.34 22.35 14.04
N VAL A 371 -7.76 22.11 15.23
CA VAL A 371 -6.46 21.42 15.37
C VAL A 371 -6.50 20.39 16.47
N GLY A 372 -5.98 19.20 16.18
CA GLY A 372 -5.67 18.15 17.15
C GLY A 372 -6.82 17.24 17.55
N HIS A 373 -7.97 17.31 16.85
CA HIS A 373 -9.07 16.37 17.08
C HIS A 373 -8.73 14.97 16.54
N SER A 374 -9.44 13.95 17.06
CA SER A 374 -9.15 12.53 16.85
C SER A 374 -9.00 12.13 15.38
N HIS A 375 -9.85 12.67 14.50
CA HIS A 375 -9.80 12.39 13.06
C HIS A 375 -8.45 12.82 12.44
N GLN A 376 -7.92 13.99 12.82
CA GLN A 376 -6.62 14.46 12.34
C GLN A 376 -5.49 13.57 12.84
N LEU A 377 -5.56 13.15 14.11
CA LEU A 377 -4.58 12.24 14.69
C LEU A 377 -4.63 10.88 13.99
N PHE A 378 -5.83 10.37 13.69
CA PHE A 378 -6.02 9.15 12.91
C PHE A 378 -5.33 9.23 11.55
N HIS A 379 -5.47 10.34 10.82
CA HIS A 379 -4.77 10.55 9.54
C HIS A 379 -3.24 10.45 9.69
N VAL A 380 -2.69 11.07 10.74
CA VAL A 380 -1.26 11.00 11.03
C VAL A 380 -0.82 9.57 11.29
N PHE A 381 -1.59 8.79 12.06
CA PHE A 381 -1.31 7.38 12.31
C PHE A 381 -1.41 6.50 11.06
N VAL A 382 -2.34 6.79 10.14
CA VAL A 382 -2.45 6.09 8.85
C VAL A 382 -1.19 6.31 8.01
N ILE A 383 -0.70 7.55 7.92
CA ILE A 383 0.55 7.88 7.20
C ILE A 383 1.75 7.20 7.87
N ALA A 384 1.85 7.26 9.20
CA ALA A 384 2.93 6.62 9.95
C ALA A 384 2.94 5.09 9.74
N GLY A 385 1.77 4.45 9.82
CA GLY A 385 1.60 3.02 9.55
C GLY A 385 2.03 2.66 8.12
N ALA A 386 1.53 3.38 7.13
CA ALA A 386 1.92 3.16 5.73
C ALA A 386 3.42 3.36 5.51
N TYR A 387 4.05 4.36 6.18
CA TYR A 387 5.48 4.60 6.06
C TYR A 387 6.30 3.46 6.70
N THR A 388 5.89 2.95 7.85
CA THR A 388 6.53 1.76 8.44
C THR A 388 6.40 0.53 7.54
N HIS A 389 5.26 0.38 6.85
CA HIS A 389 5.07 -0.67 5.86
C HIS A 389 6.00 -0.49 4.64
N TYR A 390 6.19 0.74 4.17
CA TYR A 390 7.18 1.06 3.14
C TYR A 390 8.59 0.61 3.54
N LEU A 391 9.01 0.88 4.79
CA LEU A 391 10.30 0.42 5.32
C LEU A 391 10.40 -1.11 5.34
N ALA A 392 9.34 -1.82 5.76
CA ALA A 392 9.29 -3.28 5.69
C ALA A 392 9.44 -3.77 4.24
N GLY A 393 8.77 -3.13 3.28
CA GLY A 393 8.89 -3.44 1.86
C GLY A 393 10.29 -3.25 1.28
N LEU A 394 11.05 -2.25 1.75
CA LEU A 394 12.47 -2.11 1.38
C LEU A 394 13.32 -3.26 1.93
N VAL A 395 13.05 -3.74 3.16
CA VAL A 395 13.72 -4.92 3.72
C VAL A 395 13.41 -6.16 2.87
N TYR A 396 12.15 -6.34 2.49
CA TYR A 396 11.74 -7.43 1.60
C TYR A 396 12.41 -7.40 0.24
N LEU A 397 12.44 -6.23 -0.42
CA LEU A 397 13.10 -6.05 -1.70
C LEU A 397 14.59 -6.37 -1.60
N LYS A 398 15.28 -5.83 -0.60
CA LYS A 398 16.71 -6.10 -0.38
C LYS A 398 16.98 -7.58 -0.16
N TRP A 399 16.14 -8.25 0.65
CA TRP A 399 16.26 -9.69 0.89
C TRP A 399 16.19 -10.47 -0.43
N ARG A 400 15.21 -10.14 -1.28
CA ARG A 400 14.95 -10.89 -2.52
C ARG A 400 15.83 -10.50 -3.70
N ASP A 401 16.37 -9.29 -3.73
CA ASP A 401 17.39 -8.93 -4.71
C ASP A 401 18.73 -9.64 -4.44
N ILE A 402 19.01 -10.03 -3.19
CA ILE A 402 20.23 -10.76 -2.81
C ILE A 402 20.06 -12.27 -2.95
N GLU A 403 18.95 -12.81 -2.43
CA GLU A 403 18.77 -14.27 -2.32
C GLU A 403 17.86 -14.87 -3.39
N GLY A 404 17.07 -14.05 -4.11
CA GLY A 404 16.04 -14.54 -5.03
C GLY A 404 14.99 -15.43 -4.36
N CYS A 405 14.70 -16.56 -4.99
CA CYS A 405 13.90 -17.65 -4.39
C CYS A 405 14.80 -18.60 -3.61
#